data_AF-A0A7Y8LKA8-F1
#
_entry.id   AF-A0A7Y8LKA8-F1
#
_cell.length_a   1.000
_cell.length_b   1.000
_cell.length_c   1.000
_cell.angle_alpha   90.00
_cell.angle_beta   90.00
_cell.angle_gamma   90.00
#
_symmetry.space_group_name_H-M   'P 1'
#
loop_
_entity.id
_entity.type
_entity.pdbx_description
1 polymer ?
#
loop_
_entity_poly.entity_id
_entity_poly.type
_entity_poly.pdbx_seq_one_letter_code
_entity_poly.pdbx_strand_id
1 'polypeptide(L)'
;MKNLKNFFKQVFLTLNLYLLFSLLQISCSPALVNLDTAKDEVAKYYESGQYEEELTEIINDAKEKFSKVDITPNHAVVFDIDETALDNYSAIKRIGFGYDKKYWDEWLEKAEAPAIAKVKELYDFLLNKGFKIVFITGKTDYQYNSTIRNMKSAGYTKFDTIITRSKEEYKLKSAEYKANKRNELTRKGYTIIGCVGDQLTDCVGGNCGIIIKLPNYLYLVE
;
A
#
# COMPACT_ATOMS: atom_id res chain seq x y z
N MET A 1 -37.17 23.57 47.96
CA MET A 1 -35.83 24.18 47.79
C MET A 1 -34.72 23.23 47.32
N LYS A 2 -34.70 21.93 47.67
CA LYS A 2 -33.66 20.98 47.21
C LYS A 2 -33.69 20.68 45.69
N ASN A 3 -34.87 20.58 45.08
CA ASN A 3 -34.99 20.23 43.64
C ASN A 3 -34.52 21.34 42.69
N LEU A 4 -34.68 22.61 43.06
CA LEU A 4 -34.24 23.74 42.23
C LEU A 4 -32.71 23.84 42.17
N LYS A 5 -32.02 23.58 43.30
CA LYS A 5 -30.54 23.56 43.34
C LYS A 5 -29.95 22.45 42.47
N ASN A 6 -30.59 21.29 42.40
CA ASN A 6 -30.13 20.18 41.54
C ASN A 6 -30.34 20.47 40.06
N PHE A 7 -31.46 21.11 39.68
CA PHE A 7 -31.72 21.52 38.30
C PHE A 7 -30.68 22.52 37.78
N PHE A 8 -30.36 23.57 38.55
CA PHE A 8 -29.32 24.53 38.18
C PHE A 8 -27.92 23.90 38.10
N LYS A 9 -27.61 22.94 38.98
CA LYS A 9 -26.34 22.20 38.94
C LYS A 9 -26.20 21.37 37.66
N GLN A 10 -27.29 20.75 37.22
CA GLN A 10 -27.33 19.89 36.04
C GLN A 10 -27.28 20.71 34.73
N VAL A 11 -27.93 21.88 34.68
CA VAL A 11 -27.83 22.83 33.57
C VAL A 11 -26.42 23.44 33.49
N PHE A 12 -25.78 23.76 34.62
CA PHE A 12 -24.39 24.26 34.62
C PHE A 12 -23.39 23.19 34.16
N LEU A 13 -23.64 21.91 34.49
CA LEU A 13 -22.78 20.79 34.09
C LEU A 13 -22.89 20.54 32.58
N THR A 14 -24.09 20.61 32.02
CA THR A 14 -24.29 20.41 30.57
C THR A 14 -23.78 21.59 29.76
N LEU A 15 -23.94 22.84 30.21
CA LEU A 15 -23.38 24.02 29.52
C LEU A 15 -21.84 24.01 29.48
N ASN A 16 -21.18 23.57 30.57
CA ASN A 16 -19.72 23.43 30.60
C ASN A 16 -19.21 22.28 29.73
N LEU A 17 -19.98 21.19 29.59
CA LEU A 17 -19.60 20.08 28.72
C LEU A 17 -19.66 20.47 27.23
N TYR A 18 -20.64 21.29 26.83
CA TYR A 18 -20.71 21.83 25.47
C TYR A 18 -19.67 22.92 25.19
N LEU A 19 -19.28 23.74 26.17
CA LEU A 19 -18.19 24.72 26.01
C LEU A 19 -16.79 24.06 25.97
N LEU A 20 -16.60 22.91 26.63
CA LEU A 20 -15.35 22.15 26.49
C LEU A 20 -15.25 21.42 25.14
N PHE A 21 -16.37 21.00 24.56
CA PHE A 21 -16.37 20.30 23.27
C PHE A 21 -16.16 21.25 22.07
N SER A 22 -16.45 22.55 22.20
CA SER A 22 -16.24 23.53 21.14
C SER A 22 -14.80 24.07 21.04
N LEU A 23 -13.95 23.83 22.05
CA LEU A 23 -12.55 24.31 22.07
C LEU A 23 -11.53 23.35 21.45
N LEU A 24 -11.93 22.16 21.00
CA LEU A 24 -11.03 21.16 20.39
C LEU A 24 -10.96 21.22 18.86
N GLN A 25 -11.63 22.17 18.22
CA GLN A 25 -11.54 22.39 16.77
C GLN A 25 -10.48 23.46 16.43
N ILE A 26 -9.31 23.40 17.08
CA ILE A 26 -8.14 24.08 16.53
C ILE A 26 -7.72 23.25 15.32
N SER A 27 -8.31 23.57 14.17
CA SER A 27 -7.76 23.25 12.86
C SER A 27 -6.41 23.95 12.75
N CYS A 28 -5.40 23.35 13.36
CA CYS A 28 -4.02 23.72 13.11
C CYS A 28 -3.75 23.25 11.68
N SER A 29 -3.86 24.15 10.71
CA SER A 29 -3.22 23.93 9.42
C SER A 29 -1.77 23.58 9.72
N PRO A 30 -1.25 22.40 9.30
CA PRO A 30 0.09 22.01 9.66
C PRO A 30 1.03 23.11 9.18
N ALA A 31 1.83 23.65 10.11
CA ALA A 31 2.88 24.60 9.76
C ALA A 31 3.79 23.94 8.71
N LEU A 32 4.28 24.73 7.74
CA LEU A 32 5.21 24.22 6.75
C LEU A 32 6.44 23.64 7.47
N VAL A 33 6.69 22.34 7.27
CA VAL A 33 7.85 21.64 7.81
C VAL A 33 9.03 21.86 6.86
N ASN A 34 10.23 22.08 7.41
CA ASN A 34 11.44 22.14 6.61
C ASN A 34 11.67 20.79 5.88
N LEU A 35 12.12 20.84 4.62
CA LEU A 35 12.26 19.63 3.80
C LEU A 35 13.23 18.60 4.41
N ASP A 36 14.35 19.02 4.99
CA ASP A 36 15.31 18.08 5.59
C ASP A 36 14.73 17.45 6.85
N THR A 37 14.00 18.22 7.66
CA THR A 37 13.25 17.69 8.80
C THR A 37 12.21 16.66 8.36
N ALA A 38 11.45 16.94 7.29
CA ALA A 38 10.47 15.99 6.77
C ALA A 38 11.14 14.69 6.26
N LYS A 39 12.29 14.80 5.58
CA LYS A 39 13.08 13.63 5.13
C LYS A 39 13.62 12.82 6.31
N ASP A 40 14.06 13.47 7.37
CA ASP A 40 14.53 12.79 8.60
C ASP A 40 13.38 12.05 9.30
N GLU A 41 12.19 12.66 9.35
CA GLU A 41 10.99 12.01 9.90
C GLU A 41 10.58 10.77 9.08
N VAL A 42 10.58 10.88 7.75
CA VAL A 42 10.36 9.74 6.84
C VAL A 42 11.43 8.67 7.08
N ALA A 43 12.71 9.03 7.12
CA ALA A 43 13.79 8.08 7.36
C ALA A 43 13.60 7.33 8.70
N LYS A 44 13.29 8.08 9.77
CA LYS A 44 13.02 7.54 11.10
C LYS A 44 11.84 6.56 11.11
N TYR A 45 10.77 6.83 10.36
CA TYR A 45 9.64 5.92 10.26
C TYR A 45 10.05 4.52 9.73
N TYR A 46 10.88 4.47 8.68
CA TYR A 46 11.38 3.21 8.11
C TYR A 46 12.48 2.55 8.97
N GLU A 47 13.33 3.33 9.64
CA GLU A 47 14.51 2.80 10.35
C GLU A 47 14.29 2.50 11.83
N SER A 48 13.20 3.00 12.43
CA SER A 48 12.90 2.79 13.85
C SER A 48 12.19 1.47 14.16
N GLY A 49 11.72 0.75 13.13
CA GLY A 49 10.84 -0.42 13.27
C GLY A 49 9.35 -0.08 13.19
N GLN A 50 8.96 1.21 13.22
CA GLN A 50 7.57 1.62 13.14
C GLN A 50 6.88 1.14 11.84
N TYR A 51 7.56 1.24 10.70
CA TYR A 51 7.05 0.69 9.43
C TYR A 51 6.75 -0.81 9.51
N GLU A 52 7.65 -1.59 10.12
CA GLU A 52 7.50 -3.04 10.26
C GLU A 52 6.37 -3.42 11.24
N GLU A 53 6.20 -2.66 12.32
CA GLU A 53 5.09 -2.82 13.28
C GLU A 53 3.74 -2.57 12.58
N GLU A 54 3.62 -1.47 11.84
CA GLU A 54 2.41 -1.13 11.10
C GLU A 54 2.10 -2.17 10.01
N LEU A 55 3.11 -2.61 9.26
CA LEU A 55 2.95 -3.71 8.31
C LEU A 55 2.51 -5.01 9.00
N THR A 56 3.01 -5.31 10.20
CA THR A 56 2.60 -6.50 10.95
C THR A 56 1.11 -6.48 11.25
N GLU A 57 0.58 -5.36 11.70
CA GLU A 57 -0.86 -5.20 11.97
C GLU A 57 -1.69 -5.37 10.69
N ILE A 58 -1.32 -4.67 9.61
CA ILE A 58 -2.01 -4.71 8.32
C ILE A 58 -2.02 -6.13 7.75
N ILE A 59 -0.88 -6.82 7.79
CA ILE A 59 -0.75 -8.16 7.22
C ILE A 59 -1.48 -9.21 8.07
N ASN A 60 -1.51 -9.06 9.39
CA ASN A 60 -2.29 -9.97 10.25
C ASN A 60 -3.80 -9.83 9.99
N ASP A 61 -4.31 -8.60 9.89
CA ASP A 61 -5.70 -8.34 9.50
C ASP A 61 -6.01 -8.89 8.10
N ALA A 62 -5.10 -8.71 7.12
CA ALA A 62 -5.25 -9.28 5.80
C ALA A 62 -5.33 -10.82 5.84
N LYS A 63 -4.40 -11.49 6.55
CA LYS A 63 -4.42 -12.95 6.72
C LYS A 63 -5.73 -13.41 7.37
N GLU A 64 -6.25 -12.69 8.36
CA GLU A 64 -7.55 -12.99 8.97
C GLU A 64 -8.70 -12.88 7.96
N LYS A 65 -8.76 -11.80 7.18
CA LYS A 65 -9.79 -11.60 6.14
C LYS A 65 -9.75 -12.71 5.08
N PHE A 66 -8.57 -13.01 4.54
CA PHE A 66 -8.40 -14.09 3.56
C PHE A 66 -8.61 -15.48 4.18
N SER A 67 -8.48 -15.64 5.49
CA SER A 67 -8.71 -16.93 6.14
C SER A 67 -10.16 -17.40 6.01
N LYS A 68 -11.09 -16.44 5.91
CA LYS A 68 -12.55 -16.62 5.86
C LYS A 68 -13.09 -16.81 4.43
N VAL A 69 -12.24 -16.76 3.41
CA VAL A 69 -12.65 -16.93 2.02
C VAL A 69 -12.74 -18.42 1.70
N ASP A 70 -13.92 -18.84 1.23
CA ASP A 70 -14.11 -20.16 0.60
C ASP A 70 -13.46 -20.14 -0.78
N ILE A 71 -12.27 -20.73 -0.88
CA ILE A 71 -11.44 -20.60 -2.07
C ILE A 71 -11.91 -21.49 -3.21
N THR A 72 -11.89 -20.95 -4.43
CA THR A 72 -12.09 -21.70 -5.66
C THR A 72 -10.84 -21.60 -6.56
N PRO A 73 -10.67 -22.50 -7.55
CA PRO A 73 -9.45 -22.54 -8.37
C PRO A 73 -9.14 -21.27 -9.17
N ASN A 74 -10.11 -20.38 -9.38
CA ASN A 74 -9.91 -19.14 -10.14
C ASN A 74 -9.76 -17.89 -9.25
N HIS A 75 -9.82 -18.05 -7.92
CA HIS A 75 -9.60 -16.95 -6.98
C HIS A 75 -8.16 -16.46 -7.03
N ALA A 76 -8.01 -15.15 -7.15
CA ALA A 76 -6.72 -14.49 -7.30
C ALA A 76 -6.54 -13.32 -6.35
N VAL A 77 -5.30 -13.05 -5.97
CA VAL A 77 -4.90 -11.83 -5.28
C VAL A 77 -3.88 -11.09 -6.15
N VAL A 78 -4.14 -9.80 -6.34
CA VAL A 78 -3.29 -8.91 -7.14
C VAL A 78 -2.35 -8.15 -6.22
N PHE A 79 -1.07 -8.10 -6.57
CA PHE A 79 -0.05 -7.34 -5.85
C PHE A 79 0.53 -6.26 -6.76
N ASP A 80 0.76 -5.06 -6.22
CA ASP A 80 1.79 -4.17 -6.76
C ASP A 80 3.21 -4.72 -6.45
N ILE A 81 4.23 -4.11 -7.04
CA ILE A 81 5.64 -4.48 -6.86
C ILE A 81 6.41 -3.43 -6.03
N ASP A 82 6.46 -2.17 -6.43
CA ASP A 82 7.41 -1.20 -5.84
C ASP A 82 6.84 -0.64 -4.54
N GLU A 83 7.58 -0.70 -3.44
CA GLU A 83 7.12 -0.37 -2.08
C GLU A 83 5.93 -1.24 -1.61
N THR A 84 5.64 -2.33 -2.35
CA THR A 84 4.65 -3.34 -2.01
C THR A 84 5.26 -4.72 -1.85
N ALA A 85 5.75 -5.33 -2.93
CA ALA A 85 6.42 -6.62 -2.87
C ALA A 85 7.93 -6.45 -2.66
N LEU A 86 8.52 -5.43 -3.29
CA LEU A 86 9.93 -5.11 -3.25
C LEU A 86 10.15 -3.80 -2.49
N ASP A 87 11.21 -3.78 -1.69
CA ASP A 87 11.66 -2.61 -0.93
C ASP A 87 12.77 -1.88 -1.70
N ASN A 88 12.50 -0.64 -2.11
CA ASN A 88 13.47 0.24 -2.77
C ASN A 88 13.97 1.37 -1.85
N TYR A 89 13.64 1.34 -0.56
CA TYR A 89 13.95 2.40 0.42
C TYR A 89 15.41 2.82 0.37
N SER A 90 16.35 1.86 0.39
CA SER A 90 17.78 2.16 0.39
C SER A 90 18.24 2.93 -0.87
N ALA A 91 17.70 2.56 -2.03
CA ALA A 91 18.00 3.22 -3.30
C ALA A 91 17.39 4.63 -3.36
N ILE A 92 16.16 4.80 -2.87
CA ILE A 92 15.45 6.08 -2.82
C ILE A 92 16.10 7.04 -1.82
N LYS A 93 16.43 6.56 -0.62
CA LYS A 93 17.13 7.34 0.42
C LYS A 93 18.49 7.84 -0.06
N ARG A 94 19.22 7.03 -0.84
CA ARG A 94 20.55 7.40 -1.38
C ARG A 94 20.53 8.67 -2.23
N ILE A 95 19.43 8.95 -2.92
CA ILE A 95 19.24 10.19 -3.70
C ILE A 95 18.38 11.22 -2.97
N GLY A 96 18.24 11.08 -1.65
CA GLY A 96 17.55 12.05 -0.79
C GLY A 96 16.04 12.09 -0.97
N PHE A 97 15.41 10.93 -1.21
CA PHE A 97 13.97 10.78 -1.46
C PHE A 97 13.47 11.52 -2.72
N GLY A 98 14.38 11.80 -3.65
CA GLY A 98 14.05 12.33 -4.97
C GLY A 98 13.78 11.23 -6.00
N TYR A 99 13.51 11.64 -7.23
CA TYR A 99 13.39 10.75 -8.38
C TYR A 99 14.33 11.20 -9.51
N ASP A 100 15.20 10.30 -9.95
CA ASP A 100 16.00 10.44 -11.16
C ASP A 100 15.81 9.20 -12.03
N LYS A 101 15.34 9.39 -13.26
CA LYS A 101 14.97 8.27 -14.15
C LYS A 101 16.16 7.38 -14.47
N LYS A 102 17.33 7.97 -14.74
CA LYS A 102 18.52 7.21 -15.14
C LYS A 102 19.01 6.35 -13.98
N TYR A 103 19.12 6.93 -12.79
CA TYR A 103 19.47 6.22 -11.57
C TYR A 103 18.46 5.12 -11.25
N TRP A 104 17.17 5.38 -11.44
CA TRP A 104 16.12 4.38 -11.24
C TRP A 104 16.24 3.20 -12.21
N ASP A 105 16.45 3.46 -13.49
CA ASP A 105 16.66 2.40 -14.48
C ASP A 105 17.92 1.57 -14.16
N GLU A 106 19.01 2.22 -13.71
CA GLU A 106 20.23 1.54 -13.25
C GLU A 106 19.98 0.70 -11.99
N TRP A 107 19.15 1.17 -11.05
CA TRP A 107 18.75 0.41 -9.87
C TRP A 107 17.93 -0.83 -10.24
N LEU A 108 16.92 -0.66 -11.09
CA LEU A 108 16.08 -1.77 -11.53
C LEU A 108 16.89 -2.84 -12.28
N GLU A 109 17.86 -2.45 -13.10
CA GLU A 109 18.68 -3.41 -13.86
C GLU A 109 19.50 -4.33 -12.95
N LYS A 110 19.96 -3.83 -11.79
CA LYS A 110 20.69 -4.63 -10.79
C LYS A 110 19.85 -5.79 -10.25
N ALA A 111 18.52 -5.61 -10.17
CA ALA A 111 17.60 -6.62 -9.68
C ALA A 111 17.93 -7.12 -8.25
N GLU A 112 18.32 -6.19 -7.37
CA GLU A 112 18.80 -6.44 -6.01
C GLU A 112 17.84 -5.94 -4.92
N ALA A 113 16.67 -5.40 -5.27
CA ALA A 113 15.70 -4.94 -4.27
C ALA A 113 15.21 -6.13 -3.42
N PRO A 114 15.33 -6.08 -2.08
CA PRO A 114 14.84 -7.18 -1.24
C PRO A 114 13.31 -7.23 -1.22
N ALA A 115 12.75 -8.35 -0.78
CA ALA A 115 11.32 -8.43 -0.50
C ALA A 115 10.97 -7.63 0.76
N ILE A 116 9.80 -7.00 0.78
CA ILE A 116 9.20 -6.53 2.03
C ILE A 116 8.74 -7.76 2.80
N ALA A 117 9.43 -8.06 3.91
CA ALA A 117 9.31 -9.34 4.63
C ALA A 117 7.86 -9.68 5.00
N LYS A 118 7.12 -8.72 5.58
CA LYS A 118 5.71 -8.92 5.96
C LYS A 118 4.80 -9.19 4.78
N VAL A 119 5.02 -8.54 3.64
CA VAL A 119 4.24 -8.78 2.42
C VAL A 119 4.59 -10.15 1.82
N LYS A 120 5.85 -10.58 1.91
CA LYS A 120 6.27 -11.93 1.53
C LYS A 120 5.57 -13.00 2.37
N GLU A 121 5.37 -12.78 3.67
CA GLU A 121 4.58 -13.69 4.51
C GLU A 121 3.12 -13.79 4.06
N LEU A 122 2.49 -12.68 3.66
CA LEU A 122 1.13 -12.70 3.11
C LEU A 122 1.07 -13.48 1.80
N TYR A 123 2.03 -13.25 0.91
CA TYR A 123 2.16 -13.99 -0.34
C TYR A 123 2.26 -15.50 -0.10
N ASP A 124 3.12 -15.94 0.82
CA ASP A 124 3.28 -17.36 1.13
C ASP A 124 2.00 -17.96 1.76
N PHE A 125 1.35 -17.20 2.65
CA PHE A 125 0.06 -17.59 3.23
C PHE A 125 -1.01 -17.80 2.15
N LEU A 126 -1.13 -16.87 1.20
CA LEU A 126 -2.12 -16.92 0.12
C LEU A 126 -1.85 -18.09 -0.83
N LEU A 127 -0.59 -18.33 -1.20
CA LEU A 127 -0.21 -19.49 -1.99
C LEU A 127 -0.56 -20.80 -1.29
N ASN A 128 -0.28 -20.92 0.01
CA ASN A 128 -0.61 -22.10 0.79
C ASN A 128 -2.12 -22.33 0.92
N LYS A 129 -2.92 -21.26 0.86
CA LYS A 129 -4.38 -21.34 0.77
C LYS A 129 -4.90 -21.74 -0.61
N GLY A 130 -4.07 -21.66 -1.66
CA GLY A 130 -4.42 -22.01 -3.03
C GLY A 130 -4.81 -20.82 -3.91
N PHE A 131 -4.57 -19.58 -3.48
CA PHE A 131 -4.85 -18.40 -4.31
C PHE A 131 -3.87 -18.34 -5.47
N LYS A 132 -4.37 -17.94 -6.63
CA LYS A 132 -3.53 -17.48 -7.73
C LYS A 132 -2.94 -16.12 -7.36
N ILE A 133 -1.66 -15.92 -7.65
CA ILE A 133 -0.99 -14.64 -7.43
C ILE A 133 -0.74 -13.99 -8.77
N VAL A 134 -1.11 -12.71 -8.91
CA VAL A 134 -0.81 -11.90 -10.08
C VAL A 134 -0.15 -10.61 -9.63
N PHE A 135 0.91 -10.19 -10.31
CA PHE A 135 1.52 -8.88 -10.08
C PHE A 135 1.13 -7.89 -11.18
N ILE A 136 0.73 -6.68 -10.82
CA ILE A 136 0.48 -5.57 -11.75
C ILE A 136 1.29 -4.36 -11.27
N THR A 137 2.27 -3.95 -12.06
CA THR A 137 3.22 -2.89 -11.69
C THR A 137 3.11 -1.70 -12.63
N GLY A 138 3.44 -0.51 -12.12
CA GLY A 138 3.60 0.70 -12.92
C GLY A 138 4.82 0.68 -13.85
N LYS A 139 5.73 -0.30 -13.70
CA LYS A 139 6.87 -0.51 -14.59
C LYS A 139 6.43 -0.75 -16.04
N THR A 140 7.34 -0.39 -16.94
CA THR A 140 7.18 -0.53 -18.39
C THR A 140 7.70 -1.89 -18.87
N ASP A 141 7.27 -2.31 -20.07
CA ASP A 141 7.69 -3.55 -20.72
C ASP A 141 9.22 -3.73 -20.85
N TYR A 142 10.01 -2.68 -21.10
CA TYR A 142 11.47 -2.81 -21.15
C TYR A 142 12.10 -3.15 -19.80
N GLN A 143 11.38 -2.91 -18.70
CA GLN A 143 11.80 -3.26 -17.34
C GLN A 143 11.32 -4.66 -16.91
N TYR A 144 10.60 -5.40 -17.77
CA TYR A 144 10.02 -6.71 -17.43
C TYR A 144 11.09 -7.74 -17.02
N ASN A 145 12.16 -7.85 -17.80
CA ASN A 145 13.19 -8.88 -17.57
C ASN A 145 13.93 -8.66 -16.24
N SER A 146 14.34 -7.44 -15.96
CA SER A 146 14.98 -7.10 -14.69
C SER A 146 14.02 -7.28 -13.51
N THR A 147 12.75 -6.92 -13.67
CA THR A 147 11.69 -7.17 -12.68
C THR A 147 11.55 -8.66 -12.36
N ILE A 148 11.46 -9.53 -13.37
CA ILE A 148 11.33 -10.97 -13.15
C ILE A 148 12.56 -11.54 -12.42
N ARG A 149 13.77 -11.10 -12.79
CA ARG A 149 15.00 -11.50 -12.08
C ARG A 149 14.93 -11.07 -10.61
N ASN A 150 14.52 -9.83 -10.36
CA ASN A 150 14.45 -9.31 -8.99
C ASN A 150 13.40 -10.07 -8.16
N MET A 151 12.20 -10.27 -8.69
CA MET A 151 11.13 -10.99 -8.01
C MET A 151 11.56 -12.41 -7.61
N LYS A 152 12.25 -13.12 -8.51
CA LYS A 152 12.80 -14.45 -8.20
C LYS A 152 13.89 -14.39 -7.14
N SER A 153 14.81 -13.43 -7.23
CA SER A 153 15.88 -13.19 -6.26
C SER A 153 15.31 -12.90 -4.85
N ALA A 154 14.24 -12.11 -4.79
CA ALA A 154 13.51 -11.77 -3.58
C ALA A 154 12.59 -12.91 -3.06
N GLY A 155 12.58 -14.07 -3.72
CA GLY A 155 11.86 -15.26 -3.27
C GLY A 155 10.41 -15.39 -3.77
N TYR A 156 9.93 -14.49 -4.63
CA TYR A 156 8.64 -14.63 -5.32
C TYR A 156 8.81 -15.54 -6.54
N THR A 157 8.65 -16.85 -6.34
CA THR A 157 8.95 -17.87 -7.36
C THR A 157 7.72 -18.55 -7.95
N LYS A 158 6.54 -18.36 -7.35
CA LYS A 158 5.25 -18.91 -7.81
C LYS A 158 4.23 -17.80 -7.99
N PHE A 159 3.79 -17.58 -9.22
CA PHE A 159 2.73 -16.64 -9.57
C PHE A 159 2.23 -16.97 -10.98
N ASP A 160 1.01 -16.57 -11.31
CA ASP A 160 0.42 -16.82 -12.62
C ASP A 160 1.01 -15.88 -13.68
N THR A 161 1.17 -14.58 -13.35
CA THR A 161 1.78 -13.62 -14.27
C THR A 161 2.25 -12.33 -13.57
N ILE A 162 3.16 -11.61 -14.25
CA ILE A 162 3.51 -10.22 -13.97
C ILE A 162 3.08 -9.37 -15.17
N ILE A 163 2.40 -8.26 -14.92
CA ILE A 163 1.90 -7.35 -15.95
C ILE A 163 2.58 -5.98 -15.81
N THR A 164 3.34 -5.62 -16.83
CA THR A 164 3.95 -4.29 -17.03
C THR A 164 3.19 -3.51 -18.11
N ARG A 165 3.34 -2.19 -18.11
CA ARG A 165 2.73 -1.31 -19.13
C ARG A 165 3.31 -1.58 -20.51
N SER A 166 2.45 -1.72 -21.51
CA SER A 166 2.89 -1.63 -22.91
C SER A 166 3.15 -0.17 -23.30
N LYS A 167 3.84 0.04 -24.42
CA LYS A 167 4.16 1.37 -24.95
C LYS A 167 2.95 2.29 -25.10
N GLU A 168 1.79 1.74 -25.47
CA GLU A 168 0.53 2.49 -25.62
C GLU A 168 -0.04 2.94 -24.27
N GLU A 169 0.33 2.25 -23.19
CA GLU A 169 -0.19 2.45 -21.84
C GLU A 169 0.70 3.35 -20.98
N TYR A 170 1.88 3.74 -21.46
CA TYR A 170 2.83 4.56 -20.70
C TYR A 170 2.25 5.88 -20.20
N LYS A 171 1.28 6.45 -20.93
CA LYS A 171 0.65 7.73 -20.60
C LYS A 171 -0.63 7.61 -19.76
N LEU A 172 -1.13 6.39 -19.54
CA LEU A 172 -2.33 6.18 -18.73
C LEU A 172 -2.04 6.49 -17.26
N LYS A 173 -3.01 7.08 -16.56
CA LYS A 173 -2.91 7.25 -15.10
C LYS A 173 -2.77 5.89 -14.42
N SER A 174 -2.10 5.84 -13.26
CA SER A 174 -1.85 4.57 -12.55
C SER A 174 -3.15 3.83 -12.22
N ALA A 175 -4.12 4.54 -11.65
CA ALA A 175 -5.42 3.98 -11.32
C ALA A 175 -6.15 3.42 -12.55
N GLU A 176 -6.15 4.17 -13.66
CA GLU A 176 -6.81 3.75 -14.89
C GLU A 176 -6.16 2.49 -15.48
N TYR A 177 -4.83 2.48 -15.61
CA TYR A 177 -4.09 1.33 -16.11
C TYR A 177 -4.32 0.09 -15.26
N LYS A 178 -4.17 0.18 -13.93
CA LYS A 178 -4.32 -0.98 -13.04
C LYS A 178 -5.75 -1.50 -13.00
N ALA A 179 -6.74 -0.62 -13.01
CA ALA A 179 -8.14 -1.00 -13.14
C ALA A 179 -8.41 -1.75 -14.45
N ASN A 180 -7.88 -1.24 -15.57
CA ASN A 180 -8.02 -1.91 -16.88
C ASN A 180 -7.40 -3.31 -16.85
N LYS A 181 -6.22 -3.49 -16.24
CA LYS A 181 -5.57 -4.80 -16.11
C LYS A 181 -6.31 -5.76 -15.20
N ARG A 182 -6.88 -5.30 -14.09
CA ARG A 182 -7.77 -6.13 -13.26
C ARG A 182 -9.03 -6.55 -14.03
N ASN A 183 -9.62 -5.64 -14.81
CA ASN A 183 -10.78 -5.96 -15.66
C ASN A 183 -10.43 -7.00 -16.75
N GLU A 184 -9.24 -6.90 -17.38
CA GLU A 184 -8.75 -7.89 -18.32
C GLU A 184 -8.57 -9.28 -17.68
N LEU A 185 -8.04 -9.35 -16.46
CA LEU A 185 -7.92 -10.60 -15.70
C LEU A 185 -9.30 -11.20 -15.41
N THR A 186 -10.28 -10.40 -14.99
CA THR A 186 -11.65 -10.89 -14.76
C THR A 186 -12.26 -11.47 -16.04
N ARG A 187 -12.06 -10.82 -17.19
CA ARG A 187 -12.51 -11.35 -18.51
C ARG A 187 -11.80 -12.64 -18.92
N LYS A 188 -10.57 -12.87 -18.41
CA LYS A 188 -9.82 -14.13 -18.60
C LYS A 188 -10.21 -15.22 -17.59
N GLY A 189 -11.22 -14.99 -16.76
CA GLY A 189 -11.79 -15.99 -15.85
C GLY A 189 -11.26 -15.94 -14.42
N TYR A 190 -10.38 -15.00 -14.07
CA TYR A 190 -9.96 -14.80 -12.69
C TYR A 190 -11.08 -14.16 -11.87
N THR A 191 -11.23 -14.56 -10.61
CA THR A 191 -12.04 -13.83 -9.63
C THR A 191 -11.08 -13.16 -8.65
N ILE A 192 -10.92 -11.83 -8.77
CA ILE A 192 -9.99 -11.08 -7.91
C ILE A 192 -10.64 -10.88 -6.54
N ILE A 193 -10.08 -11.52 -5.53
CA ILE A 193 -10.56 -11.50 -4.14
C ILE A 193 -9.88 -10.41 -3.32
N GLY A 194 -8.70 -9.96 -3.73
CA GLY A 194 -7.99 -8.88 -3.04
C GLY A 194 -6.98 -8.17 -3.93
N CYS A 195 -6.64 -6.92 -3.58
CA CYS A 195 -5.42 -6.27 -4.03
C CYS A 195 -4.58 -5.77 -2.86
N VAL A 196 -3.26 -5.89 -3.01
CA VAL A 196 -2.25 -5.39 -2.10
C VAL A 196 -1.44 -4.32 -2.84
N GLY A 197 -1.32 -3.14 -2.25
CA GLY A 197 -0.59 -2.03 -2.86
C GLY A 197 -0.28 -0.92 -1.86
N ASP A 198 0.78 -0.17 -2.15
CA ASP A 198 1.24 0.96 -1.35
C ASP A 198 0.60 2.28 -1.79
N GLN A 199 -0.06 2.31 -2.96
CA GLN A 199 -0.82 3.45 -3.45
C GLN A 199 -2.32 3.13 -3.49
N LEU A 200 -3.17 4.13 -3.28
CA LEU A 200 -4.62 3.93 -3.48
C LEU A 200 -4.93 3.57 -4.94
N THR A 201 -4.11 4.07 -5.88
CA THR A 201 -4.22 3.78 -7.31
C THR A 201 -4.07 2.29 -7.66
N ASP A 202 -3.50 1.48 -6.76
CA ASP A 202 -3.34 0.04 -6.96
C ASP A 202 -4.64 -0.74 -6.79
N CYS A 203 -5.59 -0.16 -6.04
CA CYS A 203 -6.76 -0.86 -5.52
C CYS A 203 -8.09 -0.26 -6.04
N VAL A 204 -8.11 1.00 -6.47
CA VAL A 204 -9.32 1.69 -6.96
C VAL A 204 -9.63 1.39 -8.42
N GLY A 205 -10.89 1.60 -8.83
CA GLY A 205 -11.35 1.37 -10.22
C GLY A 205 -12.02 0.01 -10.46
N GLY A 206 -12.37 -0.72 -9.39
CA GLY A 206 -13.15 -1.96 -9.45
C GLY A 206 -12.31 -3.24 -9.47
N ASN A 207 -12.98 -4.39 -9.33
CA ASN A 207 -12.38 -5.74 -9.35
C ASN A 207 -11.18 -5.88 -8.42
N CYS A 208 -11.35 -5.52 -7.15
CA CYS A 208 -10.29 -5.55 -6.17
C CYS A 208 -10.61 -6.30 -4.88
N GLY A 209 -11.88 -6.56 -4.56
CA GLY A 209 -12.27 -7.29 -3.36
C GLY A 209 -11.71 -6.65 -2.08
N ILE A 210 -11.01 -7.44 -1.25
CA ILE A 210 -10.32 -6.97 -0.05
C ILE A 210 -9.17 -6.03 -0.46
N ILE A 211 -9.19 -4.80 0.04
CA ILE A 211 -8.13 -3.82 -0.20
C ILE A 211 -7.14 -3.86 0.97
N ILE A 212 -5.86 -4.04 0.64
CA ILE A 212 -4.75 -4.01 1.59
C ILE A 212 -3.83 -2.85 1.16
N LYS A 213 -4.03 -1.68 1.78
CA LYS A 213 -3.23 -0.48 1.54
C LYS A 213 -2.05 -0.46 2.51
N LEU A 214 -0.84 -0.51 1.97
CA LEU A 214 0.40 -0.38 2.74
C LEU A 214 0.79 1.09 2.89
N PRO A 215 1.48 1.49 3.96
CA PRO A 215 2.01 2.84 4.08
C PRO A 215 3.18 3.05 3.10
N ASN A 216 3.19 4.21 2.44
CA ASN A 216 4.33 4.68 1.66
C ASN A 216 4.47 6.19 1.83
N TYR A 217 5.57 6.60 2.45
CA TYR A 217 5.93 8.00 2.67
C TYR A 217 7.13 8.44 1.82
N LEU A 218 7.61 7.57 0.92
CA LEU A 218 8.72 7.85 0.00
C LEU A 218 8.25 8.64 -1.23
N TYR A 219 7.04 8.36 -1.72
CA TYR A 219 6.43 9.03 -2.86
C TYR A 219 4.91 8.82 -2.91
N LEU A 220 4.24 9.62 -3.75
CA LEU A 220 2.80 9.52 -4.03
C LEU A 220 2.58 9.35 -5.54
N VAL A 221 1.65 8.46 -5.90
CA VAL A 221 1.18 8.29 -7.27
C VAL A 221 -0.34 8.53 -7.32
N GLU A 222 -0.75 9.51 -8.12
CA GLU A 222 -2.16 9.92 -8.31
C GLU A 222 -2.74 9.52 -9.68
#